data_AF-A0A3B9BKH9-F1
#
_entry.id   AF-A0A3B9BKH9-F1
#
_cell.length_a   1.000
_cell.length_b   1.000
_cell.length_c   1.000
_cell.angle_alpha   90.00
_cell.angle_beta   90.00
_cell.angle_gamma   90.00
#
_symmetry.space_group_name_H-M   'P 1'
#
loop_
_entity.id
_entity.type
_entity.pdbx_description
1 polymer ?
#
loop_
_entity_poly.entity_id
_entity_poly.type
_entity_poly.pdbx_seq_one_letter_code
_entity_poly.pdbx_strand_id
1 'polypeptide(L)' 'KRNPDAAELARAKTGRIIGALNALLIVMKGLPLAYSKDMQEDKEQLFDAADNLELCLAAMGGMLAELQFDR' A
#
# COMPACT_ATOMS: atom_id res chain seq x y z
N LYS A 1 9.08 -26.73 8.89
CA LYS A 1 9.57 -25.58 8.08
C LYS A 1 8.56 -24.46 8.26
N ARG A 2 9.01 -23.25 8.65
CA ARG A 2 8.14 -22.06 8.81
C ARG A 2 8.54 -21.09 7.69
N ASN A 3 7.58 -20.68 6.86
CA ASN A 3 7.84 -19.78 5.74
C ASN A 3 7.59 -18.32 6.18
N PRO A 4 8.34 -17.34 5.65
CA PRO A 4 8.15 -15.93 5.99
C PRO A 4 7.02 -15.27 5.17
N ASP A 5 5.84 -15.90 5.11
CA ASP A 5 4.74 -15.51 4.21
C ASP A 5 4.30 -14.04 4.43
N ALA A 6 4.31 -13.57 5.68
CA ALA A 6 3.99 -12.17 6.00
C ALA A 6 4.97 -11.18 5.33
N ALA A 7 6.27 -11.47 5.35
CA ALA A 7 7.28 -10.64 4.70
C ALA A 7 7.20 -10.74 3.17
N GLU A 8 6.89 -11.91 2.64
CA GLU A 8 6.69 -12.11 1.19
C GLU A 8 5.49 -11.33 0.68
N LEU A 9 4.37 -11.36 1.40
CA LEU A 9 3.18 -10.58 1.07
C LEU A 9 3.44 -9.08 1.20
N ALA A 10 4.09 -8.61 2.27
CA ALA A 10 4.43 -7.19 2.43
C ALA A 10 5.29 -6.66 1.27
N ARG A 11 6.26 -7.47 0.81
CA ARG A 11 7.06 -7.16 -0.38
C ARG A 11 6.19 -7.04 -1.64
N ALA A 12 5.25 -7.95 -1.85
CA ALA A 12 4.34 -7.89 -3.00
C ALA A 12 3.41 -6.65 -2.95
N LYS A 13 2.90 -6.31 -1.76
CA LYS A 13 1.99 -5.16 -1.56
C LYS A 13 2.65 -3.81 -1.84
N THR A 14 3.97 -3.72 -1.72
CA THR A 14 4.73 -2.51 -2.10
C THR A 14 4.45 -2.10 -3.55
N GLY A 15 4.40 -3.05 -4.48
CA GLY A 15 4.09 -2.77 -5.88
C GLY A 15 2.67 -2.22 -6.08
N ARG A 16 1.69 -2.70 -5.30
CA ARG A 16 0.30 -2.22 -5.33
C ARG A 16 0.19 -0.77 -4.85
N ILE A 17 0.82 -0.45 -3.72
CA ILE A 17 0.82 0.90 -3.14
C ILE A 17 1.51 1.91 -4.07
N ILE A 18 2.65 1.53 -4.65
CA ILE A 18 3.34 2.37 -5.65
C ILE A 18 2.45 2.58 -6.89
N GLY A 19 1.74 1.55 -7.33
CA GLY A 19 0.79 1.63 -8.43
C GLY A 19 -0.34 2.64 -8.17
N ALA A 20 -0.95 2.59 -6.98
CA ALA A 20 -2.00 3.52 -6.58
C ALA A 20 -1.50 4.98 -6.54
N LEU A 21 -0.31 5.22 -6.00
CA LEU A 21 0.33 6.55 -6.03
C LEU A 21 0.52 7.04 -7.47
N ASN A 22 1.09 6.20 -8.33
CA ASN A 22 1.35 6.58 -9.72
C ASN A 22 0.04 6.85 -10.48
N ALA A 23 -1.01 6.05 -10.27
CA ALA A 23 -2.33 6.29 -10.84
C ALA A 23 -2.87 7.68 -10.44
N LEU A 24 -2.81 8.01 -9.15
CA LEU A 24 -3.25 9.31 -8.64
C LEU A 24 -2.43 10.47 -9.23
N LEU A 25 -1.11 10.32 -9.33
CA LEU A 25 -0.26 11.34 -9.95
C LEU A 25 -0.62 11.59 -11.41
N ILE A 26 -0.97 10.55 -12.17
CA ILE A 26 -1.38 10.68 -13.56
C ILE A 26 -2.76 11.35 -13.70
N VAL A 27 -3.72 11.02 -12.82
CA VAL A 27 -5.03 11.70 -12.77
C VAL A 27 -4.86 13.20 -12.53
N MET A 28 -4.00 13.57 -11.57
CA MET A 28 -3.81 14.97 -11.18
C MET A 28 -2.95 15.78 -12.15
N LYS A 29 -2.17 15.12 -13.01
CA LYS A 29 -1.19 15.78 -13.88
C LYS A 29 -1.86 16.68 -14.91
N GLY A 30 -1.67 17.99 -14.76
CA GLY A 30 -2.06 18.98 -15.77
C GLY A 30 -3.53 19.36 -15.77
N LEU A 31 -4.28 19.01 -14.70
CA LEU A 31 -5.64 19.49 -14.53
C LEU A 31 -5.65 21.03 -14.37
N PRO A 32 -6.50 21.75 -15.12
CA PRO A 32 -6.71 23.17 -14.88
C PRO A 32 -7.43 23.37 -13.55
N LEU A 33 -7.22 24.53 -12.92
CA LEU A 33 -8.02 24.93 -11.77
C LEU A 33 -9.44 25.31 -12.24
N ALA A 34 -10.50 25.10 -11.46
CA ALA A 34 -10.54 24.57 -10.10
C ALA A 34 -11.01 23.11 -10.05
N TYR A 35 -12.22 22.85 -9.54
CA TYR A 35 -12.77 21.49 -9.45
C TYR A 35 -12.88 20.82 -10.83
N SER A 36 -12.37 19.59 -10.94
CA SER A 36 -12.58 18.71 -12.09
C SER A 36 -13.22 17.40 -11.65
N LYS A 37 -14.09 16.85 -12.49
CA LYS A 37 -14.76 15.57 -12.18
C LYS A 37 -13.78 14.39 -12.15
N ASP A 38 -12.66 14.49 -12.86
CA ASP A 38 -11.53 13.56 -12.84
C ASP A 38 -11.00 13.31 -11.42
N MET A 39 -11.12 14.29 -10.51
CA MET A 39 -10.72 14.15 -9.11
C MET A 39 -11.57 13.12 -8.34
N GLN A 40 -12.64 12.56 -8.91
CA GLN A 40 -13.41 11.49 -8.26
C GLN A 40 -12.61 10.19 -8.10
N GLU A 41 -11.58 9.97 -8.93
CA GLU A 41 -10.69 8.80 -8.88
C GLU A 41 -9.74 8.81 -7.67
N ASP A 42 -9.73 9.86 -6.86
CA ASP A 42 -8.81 10.03 -5.73
C ASP A 42 -9.03 8.99 -4.61
N LYS A 43 -10.30 8.74 -4.27
CA LYS A 43 -10.72 7.94 -3.12
C LYS A 43 -10.36 6.48 -3.27
N GLU A 44 -10.62 5.88 -4.43
CA GLU A 44 -10.38 4.45 -4.64
C GLU A 44 -8.89 4.13 -4.52
N GLN A 45 -8.02 4.93 -5.15
CA GLN A 45 -6.58 4.74 -5.08
C GLN A 45 -6.04 4.94 -3.66
N LEU A 46 -6.54 5.95 -2.95
CA LEU A 46 -6.14 6.24 -1.57
C LEU A 46 -6.58 5.12 -0.61
N PHE A 47 -7.83 4.71 -0.67
CA PHE A 47 -8.37 3.68 0.24
C PHE A 47 -7.74 2.32 -0.02
N ASP A 48 -7.54 1.92 -1.29
CA ASP A 48 -6.82 0.68 -1.58
C ASP A 48 -5.38 0.72 -1.02
N ALA A 49 -4.65 1.82 -1.20
CA ALA A 49 -3.30 1.95 -0.65
C ALA A 49 -3.29 1.89 0.89
N ALA A 50 -4.24 2.56 1.55
CA ALA A 50 -4.36 2.60 3.00
C ALA A 50 -4.67 1.22 3.59
N ASP A 51 -5.68 0.51 3.06
CA ASP A 51 -6.08 -0.81 3.53
C ASP A 51 -4.94 -1.83 3.39
N ASN A 52 -4.20 -1.78 2.28
CA ASN A 52 -3.06 -2.65 2.06
C ASN A 52 -1.90 -2.32 3.00
N LEU A 53 -1.66 -1.05 3.29
CA LEU A 53 -0.63 -0.64 4.24
C LEU A 53 -0.99 -1.09 5.67
N GLU A 54 -2.23 -0.92 6.10
CA GLU A 54 -2.70 -1.36 7.42
C GLU A 54 -2.53 -2.88 7.60
N LEU A 55 -2.91 -3.66 6.59
CA LEU A 55 -2.70 -5.11 6.56
C LEU A 55 -1.21 -5.47 6.69
N CYS A 56 -0.33 -4.77 5.96
CA CYS A 56 1.11 -5.00 6.03
C CYS A 56 1.67 -4.71 7.42
N LEU A 57 1.25 -3.60 8.04
CA LEU A 57 1.69 -3.23 9.38
C LEU A 57 1.24 -4.25 10.42
N ALA A 58 -0.02 -4.69 10.37
CA ALA A 58 -0.54 -5.70 11.28
C ALA A 58 0.19 -7.05 11.13
N ALA A 59 0.37 -7.53 9.90
CA ALA A 59 1.03 -8.80 9.63
C ALA A 59 2.52 -8.79 10.03
N MET A 60 3.25 -7.72 9.67
CA MET A 60 4.65 -7.56 10.02
C MET A 60 4.84 -7.38 11.52
N GLY A 61 3.95 -6.64 12.19
CA GLY A 61 3.96 -6.48 13.63
C GLY A 61 3.82 -7.82 14.36
N GLY A 62 2.86 -8.66 13.95
CA GLY A 62 2.70 -10.01 14.49
C GLY A 62 3.93 -10.91 14.24
N MET A 63 4.48 -10.88 13.02
CA MET A 63 5.68 -11.65 12.69
C MET A 63 6.90 -11.25 13.54
N LEU A 64 7.10 -9.94 13.76
CA LEU A 64 8.22 -9.43 14.55
C LEU A 64 8.07 -9.73 16.05
N ALA A 65 6.84 -9.74 16.57
CA ALA A 65 6.58 -10.04 17.98
C ALA A 65 6.97 -11.49 18.36
N GLU A 66 6.87 -12.43 17.42
CA GLU A 66 7.22 -13.84 17.64
C GLU A 66 8.64 -14.22 17.16
N LEU A 67 9.39 -13.27 16.60
CA LEU A 67 10.70 -13.51 16.02
C LEU A 67 11.71 -13.88 17.13
N GLN A 68 12.43 -14.98 16.94
CA GLN A 68 13.53 -15.40 17.83
C GLN A 68 14.87 -15.28 17.09
N PHE A 69 15.87 -14.76 17.78
CA PHE A 69 17.24 -14.68 17.28
C PHE A 69 18.06 -15.80 17.91
N ASP A 70 18.73 -16.60 17.07
CA ASP A 70 19.73 -17.55 17.53
C ASP A 70 21.02 -16.77 17.84
N ARG A 71 21.51 -16.88 19.08
CA ARG A 71 22.66 -16.13 19.60
C ARG A 71 23.81 -17.06 19.92
#